data_AF-A0A9P2ZYJ7-F1
#
_entry.id   AF-A0A9P2ZYJ7-F1
#
_cell.length_a   1.000
_cell.length_b   1.000
_cell.length_c   1.000
_cell.angle_alpha   90.00
_cell.angle_beta   90.00
_cell.angle_gamma   90.00
#
_symmetry.space_group_name_H-M   'P 1'
#
loop_
_entity.id
_entity.type
_entity.pdbx_description
1 polymer ?
#
loop_
_entity_poly.entity_id
_entity_poly.type
_entity_poly.pdbx_seq_one_letter_code
_entity_poly.pdbx_strand_id
1 'polypeptide(L)'
;MSDIIGTLAAIGMATGPPLIYVDQAYNIIKRKDSSGFSTDVCGVIIIANVTRVFFWLGNRFETPLLVQSLLLILSQLLLLSLCLHYRPHPSGESDPTTYAPLSPMFDADPEVDTETEGEYEARSHQRDESNSGFLQRPPVPTLRGASARLGMLGKERPMNFWQWDGFGSYLEFLAGMIVVLGVLQVVFGRWMWYIDTLGFVALTIESTLPIPQFISNWKRKSCYGFRSTTLAGWLFGDIYKTGYFFLRHAPIQFKVTAIMTVCWDIV
;
A
#
# COMPACT_ATOMS: atom_id res chain seq x y z
N MET A 1 31.50 4.08 24.37
CA MET A 1 30.40 3.10 24.19
C MET A 1 29.09 3.80 23.80
N SER A 2 28.75 4.93 24.43
CA SER A 2 27.63 5.82 24.04
C SER A 2 27.61 6.21 22.56
N ASP A 3 28.77 6.51 21.97
CA ASP A 3 28.83 7.03 20.59
C ASP A 3 28.57 5.94 19.55
N ILE A 4 29.01 4.70 19.84
CA ILE A 4 28.72 3.54 19.00
C ILE A 4 27.22 3.23 19.04
N ILE A 5 26.63 3.21 20.24
CA ILE A 5 25.19 2.99 20.41
C ILE A 5 24.38 4.06 19.67
N GLY A 6 24.76 5.34 19.81
CA GLY A 6 24.12 6.46 19.11
C GLY A 6 24.25 6.39 17.59
N THR A 7 25.39 5.91 17.08
CA THR A 7 25.63 5.74 15.65
C THR A 7 24.81 4.58 15.08
N LEU A 8 24.78 3.44 15.77
CA LEU A 8 23.96 2.28 15.37
C LEU A 8 22.46 2.63 15.38
N ALA A 9 22.03 3.37 16.40
CA ALA A 9 20.70 3.95 16.49
C ALA A 9 20.35 4.81 15.25
N ALA A 10 21.21 5.78 14.91
CA ALA A 10 21.05 6.63 13.74
C ALA A 10 21.00 5.85 12.42
N ILE A 11 21.87 4.84 12.25
CA ILE A 11 21.88 3.97 11.07
C ILE A 11 20.55 3.20 10.97
N GLY A 12 20.10 2.58 12.06
CA GLY A 12 18.85 1.82 12.10
C GLY A 12 17.64 2.70 11.74
N MET A 13 17.61 3.94 12.23
CA MET A 13 16.57 4.91 11.87
C MET A 13 16.58 5.23 10.37
N ALA A 14 17.76 5.47 9.81
CA ALA A 14 17.92 5.85 8.41
C ALA A 14 17.59 4.71 7.43
N THR A 15 17.97 3.46 7.76
CA THR A 15 17.87 2.33 6.83
C THR A 15 16.63 1.46 7.04
N GLY A 16 16.04 1.46 8.24
CA GLY A 16 14.89 0.60 8.58
C GLY A 16 13.72 0.75 7.61
N PRO A 17 13.16 1.97 7.42
CA PRO A 17 12.03 2.16 6.52
C PRO A 17 12.34 1.81 5.05
N PRO A 18 13.45 2.27 4.44
CA PRO A 18 13.83 1.87 3.07
C PRO A 18 13.95 0.35 2.86
N LEU A 19 14.46 -0.40 3.85
CA LEU A 19 14.66 -1.85 3.73
C LEU A 19 13.34 -2.62 3.60
N ILE A 20 12.27 -2.16 4.28
CA ILE A 20 10.93 -2.77 4.14
C ILE A 20 10.47 -2.71 2.68
N TYR A 21 10.70 -1.57 2.03
CA TYR A 21 10.34 -1.36 0.63
C TYR A 21 11.22 -2.16 -0.35
N VAL A 22 12.50 -2.37 -0.01
CA VAL A 22 13.38 -3.25 -0.78
C VAL A 22 12.93 -4.71 -0.70
N ASP A 23 12.51 -5.19 0.47
CA ASP A 23 11.93 -6.54 0.61
C ASP A 23 10.63 -6.68 -0.20
N GLN A 24 9.78 -5.65 -0.19
CA GLN A 24 8.60 -5.60 -1.05
C GLN A 24 8.97 -5.67 -2.54
N ALA A 25 10.00 -4.93 -2.97
CA ALA A 25 10.49 -4.96 -4.34
C ALA A 25 10.98 -6.36 -4.74
N TYR A 26 11.73 -7.03 -3.85
CA TYR A 26 12.19 -8.39 -4.06
C TYR A 26 11.02 -9.37 -4.25
N ASN A 27 9.98 -9.25 -3.42
CA ASN A 27 8.79 -10.09 -3.52
C ASN A 27 8.04 -9.88 -4.85
N ILE A 28 7.95 -8.64 -5.35
CA ILE A 28 7.35 -8.33 -6.66
C ILE A 28 8.16 -8.96 -7.79
N ILE A 29 9.49 -8.81 -7.77
CA ILE A 29 10.38 -9.41 -8.79
C ILE A 29 10.24 -10.94 -8.80
N LYS A 30 10.19 -11.56 -7.62
CA LYS A 30 10.06 -13.02 -7.49
C LYS A 30 8.71 -13.52 -8.01
N ARG A 31 7.62 -12.77 -7.77
CA ARG A 31 6.26 -13.16 -8.18
C ARG A 31 5.90 -12.75 -9.60
N LYS A 32 6.67 -11.82 -10.21
CA LYS A 32 6.38 -11.23 -11.53
C LYS A 32 4.99 -10.59 -11.60
N ASP A 33 4.48 -10.12 -10.47
CA ASP A 33 3.17 -9.50 -10.34
C ASP A 33 3.22 -8.35 -9.34
N SER A 34 2.60 -7.24 -9.71
CA SER A 34 2.49 -6.00 -8.94
C SER A 34 1.05 -5.63 -8.57
N SER A 35 0.06 -6.46 -8.94
CA SER A 35 -1.37 -6.22 -8.72
C SER A 35 -1.76 -5.89 -7.26
N GLY A 36 -0.98 -6.39 -6.29
CA GLY A 36 -1.19 -6.16 -4.86
C GLY A 36 -0.51 -4.90 -4.29
N PHE A 37 0.25 -4.16 -5.09
CA PHE A 37 0.99 -2.98 -4.64
C PHE A 37 0.35 -1.69 -5.19
N SER A 38 0.20 -0.69 -4.32
CA SER A 38 -0.38 0.60 -4.70
C SER A 38 0.70 1.57 -5.15
N THR A 39 0.69 1.92 -6.44
CA THR A 39 1.54 3.00 -6.97
C THR A 39 1.25 4.33 -6.29
N ASP A 40 0.02 4.57 -5.82
CA ASP A 40 -0.37 5.79 -5.09
C ASP A 40 0.44 5.99 -3.80
N VAL A 41 0.65 4.91 -3.05
CA VAL A 41 1.43 4.94 -1.80
C VAL A 41 2.87 5.38 -2.10
N CYS A 42 3.44 4.86 -3.18
CA CYS A 42 4.76 5.26 -3.65
C CYS A 42 4.83 6.77 -3.94
N GLY A 43 3.79 7.32 -4.59
CA GLY A 43 3.71 8.75 -4.87
C GLY A 43 3.63 9.61 -3.63
N VAL A 44 2.77 9.26 -2.68
CA VAL A 44 2.64 9.99 -1.42
C VAL A 44 3.98 10.01 -0.66
N ILE A 45 4.70 8.88 -0.62
CA ILE A 45 6.02 8.79 0.03
C ILE A 45 7.06 9.64 -0.69
N ILE A 46 7.11 9.61 -2.03
CA ILE A 46 8.03 10.45 -2.81
C ILE A 46 7.77 11.93 -2.52
N ILE A 47 6.50 12.37 -2.62
CA ILE A 47 6.11 13.76 -2.39
C ILE A 47 6.48 14.22 -0.97
N ALA A 48 6.17 13.41 0.05
CA ALA A 48 6.51 13.71 1.43
C ALA A 48 8.03 13.87 1.64
N ASN A 49 8.83 12.94 1.12
CA ASN A 49 10.27 12.93 1.34
C ASN A 49 11.00 14.00 0.50
N VAL A 50 10.53 14.32 -0.70
CA VAL A 50 11.05 15.45 -1.49
C VAL A 50 10.79 16.76 -0.74
N THR A 51 9.56 16.98 -0.28
CA THR A 51 9.20 18.16 0.52
C THR A 51 10.06 18.25 1.79
N ARG A 52 10.32 17.12 2.45
CA ARG A 52 11.21 17.04 3.62
C ARG A 52 12.66 17.41 3.32
N VAL A 53 13.19 17.05 2.15
CA VAL A 53 14.54 17.47 1.73
C VAL A 53 14.61 18.99 1.60
N PHE A 54 13.58 19.64 1.05
CA PHE A 54 13.51 21.11 1.00
C PHE A 54 13.34 21.73 2.40
N PHE A 55 12.56 21.11 3.28
CA PHE A 55 12.49 21.53 4.68
C PHE A 55 13.87 21.53 5.35
N TRP A 56 14.70 20.51 5.08
CA TRP A 56 16.07 20.45 5.60
C TRP A 56 16.96 21.60 5.13
N LEU A 57 16.74 22.10 3.90
CA LEU A 57 17.50 23.24 3.37
C LEU A 57 17.24 24.52 4.18
N GLY A 58 16.01 24.72 4.65
CA GLY A 58 15.64 25.87 5.49
C GLY A 58 15.94 25.67 6.98
N ASN A 59 15.66 24.49 7.51
CA ASN A 59 15.94 24.14 8.91
C ASN A 59 16.65 22.79 9.00
N ARG A 60 17.95 22.84 9.32
CA ARG A 60 18.83 21.66 9.38
C ARG A 60 18.47 20.80 10.59
N PHE A 61 17.65 19.77 10.35
CA PHE A 61 17.46 18.68 11.30
C PHE A 61 18.54 17.60 11.13
N GLU A 62 18.49 16.57 11.97
CA GLU A 62 19.55 15.58 12.04
C GLU A 62 19.79 14.84 10.71
N THR A 63 21.07 14.64 10.39
CA THR A 63 21.52 14.00 9.15
C THR A 63 20.98 12.59 8.92
N PRO A 64 20.74 11.73 9.92
CA PRO A 64 20.20 10.39 9.69
C PRO A 64 18.80 10.43 9.05
N LEU A 65 17.97 11.42 9.41
CA LEU A 65 16.64 11.58 8.82
C LEU A 65 16.69 12.10 7.38
N LEU A 66 17.70 12.92 7.05
CA LEU A 66 17.92 13.32 5.67
C LEU A 66 18.31 12.11 4.83
N VAL A 67 19.24 11.29 5.33
CA VAL A 67 19.63 10.03 4.68
C VAL A 67 18.43 9.10 4.54
N GLN A 68 17.58 8.98 5.58
CA GLN A 68 16.33 8.23 5.52
C GLN A 68 15.45 8.70 4.36
N SER A 69 15.30 10.03 4.20
CA SER A 69 14.45 10.62 3.17
C SER A 69 14.97 10.35 1.77
N LEU A 70 16.28 10.47 1.56
CA LEU A 70 16.93 10.17 0.28
C LEU A 70 16.82 8.68 -0.07
N LEU A 71 17.07 7.79 0.89
CA LEU A 71 16.93 6.34 0.69
C LEU A 71 15.47 5.95 0.41
N LEU A 72 14.51 6.60 1.06
CA LEU A 72 13.09 6.40 0.77
C LEU A 72 12.74 6.83 -0.65
N ILE A 73 13.17 8.01 -1.11
CA ILE A 73 12.94 8.45 -2.49
C ILE A 73 13.50 7.43 -3.50
N LEU A 74 14.74 6.97 -3.29
CA LEU A 74 15.37 5.98 -4.17
C LEU A 74 14.62 4.64 -4.18
N SER A 75 14.29 4.12 -3.00
CA SER A 75 13.57 2.85 -2.86
C SER A 75 12.18 2.92 -3.50
N GLN A 76 11.49 4.05 -3.35
CA GLN A 76 10.18 4.27 -3.96
C GLN A 76 10.28 4.39 -5.49
N LEU A 77 11.24 5.11 -6.04
CA LEU A 77 11.44 5.17 -7.49
C LEU A 77 11.75 3.78 -8.08
N LEU A 78 12.52 2.96 -7.37
CA LEU A 78 12.78 1.58 -7.76
C LEU A 78 11.49 0.74 -7.74
N LEU A 79 10.73 0.78 -6.65
CA LEU A 79 9.43 0.10 -6.56
C LEU A 79 8.47 0.54 -7.65
N LEU A 80 8.36 1.84 -7.91
CA LEU A 80 7.52 2.38 -8.96
C LEU A 80 7.93 1.84 -10.33
N SER A 81 9.22 1.85 -10.65
CA SER A 81 9.73 1.30 -11.90
C SER A 81 9.40 -0.18 -12.07
N LEU A 82 9.51 -0.96 -11.00
CA LEU A 82 9.18 -2.39 -10.99
C LEU A 82 7.67 -2.62 -11.13
N CYS A 83 6.84 -1.81 -10.48
CA CYS A 83 5.39 -1.92 -10.58
C CYS A 83 4.90 -1.59 -11.98
N LEU A 84 5.49 -0.60 -12.64
CA LEU A 84 5.16 -0.30 -14.04
C LEU A 84 5.65 -1.39 -15.00
N HIS A 85 6.79 -2.02 -14.71
CA HIS A 85 7.34 -3.09 -15.53
C HIS A 85 6.55 -4.42 -15.41
N TYR A 86 6.12 -4.78 -14.20
CA TYR A 86 5.30 -5.96 -13.92
C TYR A 86 3.82 -5.63 -13.79
N ARG A 87 3.36 -4.51 -14.37
CA ARG A 87 1.94 -4.20 -14.42
C ARG A 87 1.28 -5.26 -15.31
N PRO A 88 0.21 -5.93 -14.86
CA PRO A 88 -0.50 -6.87 -15.72
C PRO A 88 -0.96 -6.11 -16.97
N HIS A 89 -0.35 -6.43 -18.11
CA HIS A 89 -0.86 -5.93 -19.38
C HIS A 89 -2.24 -6.57 -19.57
N PRO A 90 -3.31 -5.82 -19.90
CA PRO A 90 -4.54 -6.45 -20.34
C PRO A 90 -4.20 -7.23 -21.60
N SER A 91 -3.95 -8.52 -21.44
CA SER A 91 -3.66 -9.45 -22.51
C SER A 91 -4.98 -9.84 -23.13
N GLY A 92 -5.32 -9.13 -24.21
CA GLY A 92 -6.33 -9.54 -25.18
C GLY A 92 -7.78 -9.32 -24.74
N GLU A 93 -8.52 -8.60 -25.59
CA GLU A 93 -9.90 -8.93 -25.92
C GLU A 93 -10.04 -10.47 -25.92
N SER A 94 -10.59 -11.03 -24.85
CA SER A 94 -11.00 -12.43 -24.80
C SER A 94 -12.49 -12.44 -24.57
N ASP A 95 -13.16 -12.79 -25.66
CA ASP A 95 -14.58 -13.06 -25.85
C ASP A 95 -15.34 -13.38 -24.54
N PRO A 96 -16.51 -12.75 -24.24
CA PRO A 96 -17.20 -12.86 -22.95
C PRO A 96 -17.77 -14.25 -22.59
N THR A 97 -17.47 -15.29 -23.36
CA THR A 97 -18.12 -16.61 -23.25
C THR A 97 -17.27 -17.73 -22.64
N THR A 98 -16.01 -17.48 -22.25
CA THR A 98 -15.18 -18.54 -21.66
C THR A 98 -14.87 -18.26 -20.20
N TYR A 99 -15.90 -18.32 -19.35
CA TYR A 99 -15.69 -18.64 -17.94
C TYR A 99 -15.35 -20.14 -17.87
N ALA A 100 -14.08 -20.46 -17.68
CA ALA A 100 -13.70 -21.77 -17.17
C ALA A 100 -14.35 -21.94 -15.78
N PRO A 101 -15.09 -23.02 -15.51
CA PRO A 101 -15.60 -23.29 -14.18
C PRO A 101 -14.45 -23.34 -13.18
N LEU A 102 -14.64 -22.72 -12.01
CA LEU A 102 -13.78 -22.89 -10.84
C LEU A 102 -13.62 -24.39 -10.58
N SER A 103 -12.45 -24.97 -10.89
CA SER A 103 -12.09 -26.27 -10.33
C SER A 103 -11.97 -26.10 -8.82
N PRO A 104 -12.72 -26.87 -8.01
CA PRO A 104 -12.55 -26.88 -6.57
C PRO A 104 -11.15 -27.41 -6.23
N MET A 105 -10.35 -26.62 -5.53
CA MET A 105 -9.12 -27.08 -4.91
C MET A 105 -9.47 -27.77 -3.59
N PHE A 106 -10.01 -28.99 -3.65
CA PHE A 106 -9.90 -30.04 -2.62
C PHE A 106 -10.66 -31.29 -3.10
N ASP A 107 -9.94 -32.33 -3.51
CA ASP A 107 -10.08 -33.72 -3.02
C ASP A 107 -9.33 -34.71 -3.94
N ALA A 108 -8.66 -35.65 -3.28
CA ALA A 108 -8.14 -36.95 -3.72
C ALA A 108 -6.75 -37.05 -4.40
N ASP A 109 -5.91 -37.84 -3.71
CA ASP A 109 -4.56 -38.35 -4.03
C ASP A 109 -4.49 -39.24 -5.30
N PRO A 110 -3.28 -39.51 -5.85
CA PRO A 110 -3.11 -40.41 -7.00
C PRO A 110 -3.07 -41.91 -6.60
N GLU A 111 -3.68 -42.72 -7.45
CA GLU A 111 -3.87 -44.18 -7.41
C GLU A 111 -2.60 -45.03 -7.21
N VAL A 112 -2.72 -46.14 -6.46
CA VAL A 112 -1.95 -47.40 -6.64
C VAL A 112 -2.85 -48.62 -6.30
N ASP A 113 -2.73 -49.63 -7.16
CA ASP A 113 -3.47 -50.88 -7.39
C ASP A 113 -3.84 -51.83 -6.22
N THR A 114 -4.83 -52.70 -6.53
CA THR A 114 -4.95 -54.16 -6.24
C THR A 114 -6.05 -54.65 -5.27
N GLU A 115 -7.04 -55.35 -5.86
CA GLU A 115 -7.81 -56.53 -5.44
C GLU A 115 -8.56 -56.65 -4.08
N THR A 116 -9.79 -57.19 -4.22
CA THR A 116 -10.47 -58.21 -3.37
C THR A 116 -11.67 -57.77 -2.52
N GLU A 117 -12.83 -58.30 -2.94
CA GLU A 117 -14.02 -58.79 -2.21
C GLU A 117 -14.73 -57.96 -1.13
N GLY A 118 -16.07 -57.95 -1.21
CA GLY A 118 -16.92 -57.61 -0.07
C GLY A 118 -18.30 -57.08 -0.46
N GLU A 119 -19.15 -58.01 -0.87
CA GLU A 119 -20.61 -58.18 -0.73
C GLU A 119 -21.43 -57.24 0.19
N TYR A 120 -22.77 -57.45 0.17
CA TYR A 120 -23.84 -56.95 1.06
C TYR A 120 -24.49 -55.60 0.67
N GLU A 121 -25.55 -55.62 -0.15
CA GLU A 121 -26.97 -55.57 0.28
C GLU A 121 -27.43 -54.18 0.79
N ALA A 122 -28.59 -53.60 0.48
CA ALA A 122 -29.72 -53.96 -0.36
C ALA A 122 -30.65 -52.72 -0.50
N ARG A 123 -31.51 -52.78 -1.53
CA ARG A 123 -32.93 -52.43 -1.53
C ARG A 123 -33.42 -50.96 -1.52
N SER A 124 -34.13 -50.67 -2.62
CA SER A 124 -35.48 -50.06 -2.72
C SER A 124 -35.68 -48.60 -2.32
N HIS A 125 -36.07 -47.75 -3.28
CA HIS A 125 -37.49 -47.49 -3.56
C HIS A 125 -37.68 -46.56 -4.78
N GLN A 126 -38.58 -47.00 -5.64
CA GLN A 126 -39.15 -46.35 -6.81
C GLN A 126 -40.37 -45.51 -6.39
N ARG A 127 -40.57 -44.27 -6.88
CA ARG A 127 -41.90 -43.72 -7.18
C ARG A 127 -41.90 -42.41 -7.98
N ASP A 128 -42.81 -42.39 -8.95
CA ASP A 128 -43.20 -41.39 -9.94
C ASP A 128 -43.86 -40.09 -9.43
N GLU A 129 -43.85 -39.11 -10.35
CA GLU A 129 -44.88 -38.09 -10.67
C GLU A 129 -45.64 -37.35 -9.56
N SER A 130 -45.56 -36.01 -9.56
CA SER A 130 -46.75 -35.15 -9.72
C SER A 130 -46.37 -33.68 -9.90
N ASN A 131 -46.88 -33.12 -10.99
CA ASN A 131 -46.86 -31.71 -11.34
C ASN A 131 -47.92 -30.95 -10.52
N SER A 132 -47.54 -29.90 -9.78
CA SER A 132 -48.52 -28.94 -9.25
C SER A 132 -47.92 -27.56 -8.97
N GLY A 133 -48.47 -26.54 -9.63
CA GLY A 133 -48.73 -25.24 -8.99
C GLY A 133 -47.63 -24.19 -9.08
N PHE A 134 -47.47 -23.62 -10.28
CA PHE A 134 -46.67 -22.45 -10.58
C PHE A 134 -47.23 -21.18 -9.87
N LEU A 135 -46.73 -20.86 -8.68
CA LEU A 135 -46.79 -19.50 -8.12
C LEU A 135 -45.56 -18.73 -8.60
N GLN A 136 -45.67 -18.13 -9.79
CA GLN A 136 -44.63 -17.24 -10.30
C GLN A 136 -44.65 -15.93 -9.50
N ARG A 137 -43.59 -15.69 -8.72
CA ARG A 137 -43.30 -14.35 -8.20
C ARG A 137 -42.84 -13.47 -9.37
N PRO A 138 -43.28 -12.20 -9.45
CA PRO A 138 -42.85 -11.30 -10.52
C PRO A 138 -41.33 -11.08 -10.45
N PRO A 139 -40.67 -10.78 -11.59
CA PRO A 139 -39.23 -10.53 -11.62
C PRO A 139 -38.93 -9.30 -10.76
N VAL A 140 -38.14 -9.49 -9.71
CA VAL A 140 -37.59 -8.38 -8.92
C VAL A 140 -36.67 -7.58 -9.85
N PRO A 141 -36.89 -6.27 -10.04
CA PRO A 141 -35.98 -5.44 -10.81
C PRO A 141 -34.61 -5.51 -10.17
N THR A 142 -33.65 -6.17 -10.82
CA THR A 142 -32.30 -6.35 -10.30
C THR A 142 -31.61 -4.98 -10.29
N LEU A 143 -31.44 -4.43 -9.08
CA LEU A 143 -30.64 -3.24 -8.78
C LEU A 143 -29.14 -3.38 -9.15
N ARG A 144 -28.76 -4.46 -9.84
CA ARG A 144 -27.43 -4.76 -10.36
C ARG A 144 -27.07 -3.89 -11.57
N GLY A 145 -28.05 -3.56 -12.41
CA GLY A 145 -27.81 -2.71 -13.60
C GLY A 145 -27.54 -1.25 -13.26
N ALA A 146 -28.18 -0.74 -12.20
CA ALA A 146 -27.96 0.61 -11.71
C ALA A 146 -26.57 0.75 -11.05
N SER A 147 -26.12 -0.26 -10.30
CA SER A 147 -24.77 -0.27 -9.68
C SER A 147 -23.64 -0.37 -10.72
N ALA A 148 -23.85 -1.10 -11.82
CA ALA A 148 -22.89 -1.15 -12.93
C ALA A 148 -22.78 0.20 -13.67
N ARG A 149 -23.91 0.90 -13.87
CA ARG A 149 -23.92 2.24 -14.50
C ARG A 149 -23.49 3.37 -13.55
N LEU A 150 -23.75 3.26 -12.25
CA LEU A 150 -23.20 4.17 -11.22
C LEU A 150 -21.70 3.97 -11.00
N GLY A 151 -21.18 2.75 -11.20
CA GLY A 151 -19.76 2.45 -11.17
C GLY A 151 -18.99 3.08 -12.35
N MET A 152 -19.62 3.18 -13.52
CA MET A 152 -19.04 3.86 -14.69
C MET A 152 -19.07 5.39 -14.62
N LEU A 153 -19.97 5.98 -13.81
CA LEU A 153 -19.97 7.42 -13.51
C LEU A 153 -19.04 7.80 -12.34
N GLY A 154 -18.35 6.81 -11.76
CA GLY A 154 -17.48 6.96 -10.61
C GLY A 154 -16.03 7.26 -10.98
N LYS A 155 -15.76 8.51 -11.39
CA LYS A 155 -14.51 9.23 -11.09
C LYS A 155 -13.24 8.65 -11.73
N GLU A 156 -13.07 8.85 -13.04
CA GLU A 156 -11.71 9.05 -13.56
C GLU A 156 -11.06 10.16 -12.71
N ARG A 157 -9.91 9.86 -12.10
CA ARG A 157 -9.23 10.84 -11.25
C ARG A 157 -8.92 12.06 -12.11
N PRO A 158 -9.10 13.30 -11.60
CA PRO A 158 -8.75 14.47 -12.39
C PRO A 158 -7.29 14.33 -12.87
N MET A 159 -7.09 14.40 -14.19
CA MET A 159 -5.80 14.23 -14.88
C MET A 159 -5.12 12.85 -14.77
N ASN A 160 -5.84 11.78 -14.39
CA ASN A 160 -5.25 10.46 -14.11
C ASN A 160 -4.03 10.57 -13.18
N PHE A 161 -4.12 11.47 -12.18
CA PHE A 161 -3.00 11.79 -11.31
C PHE A 161 -2.40 10.52 -10.71
N TRP A 162 -1.08 10.36 -10.93
CA TRP A 162 -0.27 9.25 -10.46
C TRP A 162 -0.65 7.86 -11.02
N GLN A 163 -1.46 7.81 -12.08
CA GLN A 163 -1.87 6.58 -12.78
C GLN A 163 -1.35 6.54 -14.23
N TRP A 164 -0.20 7.17 -14.49
CA TRP A 164 0.40 7.26 -15.81
C TRP A 164 1.04 5.94 -16.23
N ASP A 165 1.10 5.67 -17.53
CA ASP A 165 1.63 4.40 -18.05
C ASP A 165 3.16 4.38 -18.15
N GLY A 166 3.78 5.55 -18.36
CA GLY A 166 5.23 5.68 -18.51
C GLY A 166 5.92 6.16 -17.25
N PHE A 167 7.02 5.49 -16.86
CA PHE A 167 7.90 5.94 -15.76
C PHE A 167 8.41 7.37 -15.97
N GLY A 168 8.59 7.79 -17.23
CA GLY A 168 9.01 9.14 -17.58
C GLY A 168 8.08 10.24 -17.06
N SER A 169 6.76 10.05 -17.11
CA SER A 169 5.78 11.04 -16.63
C SER A 169 5.88 11.25 -15.11
N TYR A 170 6.23 10.20 -14.36
CA TYR A 170 6.48 10.30 -12.93
C TYR A 170 7.76 11.09 -12.62
N LEU A 171 8.82 10.89 -13.41
CA LEU A 171 10.05 11.66 -13.29
C LEU A 171 9.86 13.12 -13.69
N GLU A 172 9.05 13.40 -14.72
CA GLU A 172 8.71 14.76 -15.15
C GLU A 172 7.94 15.51 -14.05
N PHE A 173 6.94 14.87 -13.46
CA PHE A 173 6.23 15.42 -12.30
C PHE A 173 7.18 15.67 -11.12
N LEU A 174 8.07 14.72 -10.82
CA LEU A 174 9.04 14.86 -9.75
C LEU A 174 10.01 16.02 -10.02
N ALA A 175 10.53 16.15 -11.24
CA ALA A 175 11.37 17.26 -11.64
C ALA A 175 10.62 18.59 -11.53
N GLY A 176 9.38 18.65 -12.00
CA GLY A 176 8.50 19.81 -11.85
C GLY A 176 8.29 20.20 -10.39
N MET A 177 8.04 19.22 -9.50
CA MET A 177 7.92 19.44 -8.06
C MET A 177 9.20 20.00 -7.46
N ILE A 178 10.38 19.46 -7.81
CA ILE A 178 11.67 19.96 -7.35
C ILE A 178 11.90 21.39 -7.82
N VAL A 179 11.56 21.72 -9.07
CA VAL A 179 11.69 23.09 -9.61
C VAL A 179 10.76 24.05 -8.87
N VAL A 180 9.49 23.69 -8.70
CA VAL A 180 8.50 24.52 -7.98
C VAL A 180 8.94 24.75 -6.53
N LEU A 181 9.31 23.69 -5.82
CA LEU A 181 9.82 23.81 -4.44
C LEU A 181 11.12 24.61 -4.39
N GLY A 182 12.00 24.49 -5.39
CA GLY A 182 13.21 25.29 -5.52
C GLY A 182 12.92 26.78 -5.70
N VAL A 183 11.98 27.14 -6.57
CA VAL A 183 11.54 28.53 -6.74
C VAL A 183 10.92 29.06 -5.45
N LEU A 184 10.00 28.30 -4.83
CA LEU A 184 9.40 28.66 -3.54
C LEU A 184 10.46 28.82 -2.45
N GLN A 185 11.48 27.96 -2.42
CA GLN A 185 12.59 28.04 -1.48
C GLN A 185 13.42 29.32 -1.69
N VAL A 186 13.69 29.72 -2.93
CA VAL A 186 14.43 30.96 -3.21
C VAL A 186 13.61 32.20 -2.84
N VAL A 187 12.30 32.20 -3.13
CA VAL A 187 11.42 33.35 -2.89
C VAL A 187 11.04 33.48 -1.41
N PHE A 188 10.62 32.39 -0.77
CA PHE A 188 10.04 32.38 0.58
C PHE A 188 10.96 31.78 1.65
N GLY A 189 12.10 31.17 1.30
CA GLY A 189 12.97 30.46 2.25
C GLY A 189 13.59 31.32 3.36
N ARG A 190 13.52 32.65 3.24
CA ARG A 190 13.92 33.59 4.30
C ARG A 190 12.89 33.70 5.43
N TRP A 191 11.66 33.24 5.20
CA TRP A 191 10.55 33.41 6.13
C TRP A 191 10.31 32.12 6.92
N MET A 192 10.38 32.22 8.25
CA MET A 192 10.26 31.05 9.14
C MET A 192 8.92 30.32 8.97
N TRP A 193 7.83 31.08 8.79
CA TRP A 193 6.49 30.50 8.61
C TRP A 193 6.41 29.58 7.39
N TYR A 194 7.15 29.89 6.33
CA TYR A 194 7.20 29.05 5.12
C TYR A 194 7.94 27.74 5.43
N ILE A 195 9.12 27.83 6.06
CA ILE A 195 9.91 26.65 6.45
C ILE A 195 9.15 25.75 7.43
N ASP A 196 8.49 26.34 8.42
CA ASP A 196 7.69 25.60 9.40
C ASP A 196 6.50 24.91 8.74
N THR A 197 5.78 25.61 7.86
CA THR A 197 4.66 25.05 7.09
C THR A 197 5.14 23.90 6.22
N LEU A 198 6.28 24.06 5.53
CA LEU A 198 6.87 23.03 4.69
C LEU A 198 7.22 21.77 5.51
N GLY A 199 7.79 21.96 6.70
CA GLY A 199 8.09 20.89 7.63
C GLY A 199 6.83 20.15 8.11
N PHE A 200 5.81 20.88 8.55
CA PHE A 200 4.52 20.28 8.93
C PHE A 200 3.88 19.53 7.77
N VAL A 201 3.78 20.12 6.58
CA VAL A 201 3.21 19.45 5.39
C VAL A 201 3.94 18.14 5.09
N ALA A 202 5.28 18.17 4.99
CA ALA A 202 6.07 16.98 4.68
C ALA A 202 5.87 15.86 5.72
N LEU A 203 5.88 16.21 7.00
CA LEU A 203 5.77 15.26 8.10
C LEU A 203 4.33 14.75 8.28
N THR A 204 3.33 15.60 8.11
CA THR A 204 1.92 15.21 8.17
C THR A 204 1.56 14.25 7.04
N ILE A 205 1.99 14.53 5.80
CA ILE A 205 1.78 13.60 4.68
C ILE A 205 2.39 12.23 5.00
N GLU A 206 3.62 12.18 5.54
CA GLU A 206 4.23 10.91 5.95
C GLU A 206 3.41 10.20 7.05
N SER A 207 2.91 10.92 8.06
CA SER A 207 2.11 10.32 9.13
C SER A 207 0.74 9.79 8.69
N THR A 208 0.27 10.17 7.51
CA THR A 208 -1.02 9.71 6.98
C THR A 208 -0.93 8.39 6.22
N LEU A 209 0.27 7.84 5.99
CA LEU A 209 0.47 6.59 5.27
C LEU A 209 -0.26 5.36 5.88
N PRO A 210 -0.44 5.24 7.21
CA PRO A 210 -1.23 4.15 7.78
C PRO A 210 -2.74 4.26 7.52
N ILE A 211 -3.24 5.46 7.21
CA ILE A 211 -4.68 5.75 7.15
C ILE A 211 -5.42 4.94 6.06
N PRO A 212 -4.92 4.85 4.81
CA PRO A 212 -5.58 4.02 3.79
C PRO A 212 -5.69 2.56 4.19
N GLN A 213 -4.67 2.02 4.87
CA GLN A 213 -4.65 0.65 5.36
C GLN A 213 -5.69 0.45 6.47
N PHE A 214 -5.77 1.41 7.40
CA PHE A 214 -6.79 1.46 8.44
C PHE A 214 -8.21 1.48 7.85
N ILE A 215 -8.47 2.35 6.87
CA ILE A 215 -9.78 2.46 6.21
C ILE A 215 -10.16 1.14 5.51
N SER A 216 -9.19 0.49 4.85
CA SER A 216 -9.43 -0.80 4.19
C SER A 216 -9.82 -1.90 5.19
N ASN A 217 -9.09 -2.00 6.30
CA ASN A 217 -9.36 -2.97 7.37
C ASN A 217 -10.72 -2.70 8.03
N TRP A 218 -11.05 -1.42 8.28
CA TRP A 218 -12.32 -1.02 8.86
C TRP A 218 -13.51 -1.38 7.97
N LYS A 219 -13.38 -1.18 6.66
CA LYS A 219 -14.41 -1.54 5.67
C LYS A 219 -14.58 -3.05 5.53
N ARG A 220 -13.49 -3.81 5.65
CA ARG A 220 -13.50 -5.29 5.54
C ARG A 220 -13.90 -5.99 6.83
N LYS A 221 -14.04 -5.27 7.96
CA LYS A 221 -14.39 -5.82 9.29
C LYS A 221 -13.53 -7.02 9.70
N SER A 222 -12.31 -7.10 9.17
CA SER A 222 -11.43 -8.25 9.30
C SER A 222 -9.98 -7.79 9.16
N CYS A 223 -9.13 -8.24 10.09
CA CYS A 223 -7.68 -8.11 9.98
C CYS A 223 -7.05 -9.30 9.25
N TYR A 224 -7.86 -10.20 8.68
CA TYR A 224 -7.41 -11.39 7.98
C TYR A 224 -6.65 -10.98 6.70
N GLY A 225 -5.32 -11.04 6.77
CA GLY A 225 -4.40 -10.57 5.72
C GLY A 225 -3.38 -9.52 6.17
N PHE A 226 -3.56 -8.91 7.35
CA PHE A 226 -2.55 -8.03 7.94
C PHE A 226 -1.69 -8.80 8.93
N ARG A 227 -0.38 -8.90 8.66
CA ARG A 227 0.57 -9.60 9.54
C ARG A 227 0.78 -8.77 10.80
N SER A 228 0.35 -9.27 11.96
CA SER A 228 0.55 -8.59 13.25
C SER A 228 2.01 -8.28 13.56
N THR A 229 2.95 -9.08 13.02
CA THR A 229 4.39 -8.83 13.14
C THR A 229 4.85 -7.57 12.40
N THR A 230 4.20 -7.19 11.30
CA THR A 230 4.49 -5.95 10.58
C THR A 230 4.06 -4.72 11.38
N LEU A 231 2.88 -4.76 12.00
CA LEU A 231 2.42 -3.69 12.89
C LEU A 231 3.33 -3.52 14.10
N ALA A 232 3.75 -4.63 14.72
CA ALA A 232 4.67 -4.58 15.85
C ALA A 232 6.02 -3.94 15.45
N GLY A 233 6.50 -4.19 14.23
CA GLY A 233 7.69 -3.54 13.69
C GLY A 233 7.52 -2.04 13.46
N TRP A 234 6.36 -1.61 12.94
CA TRP A 234 6.02 -0.19 12.77
C TRP A 234 5.92 0.52 14.11
N LEU A 235 5.13 -0.01 15.04
CA LEU A 235 4.97 0.54 16.39
C LEU A 235 6.30 0.65 17.12
N PHE A 236 7.15 -0.39 17.05
CA PHE A 236 8.47 -0.36 17.65
C PHE A 236 9.35 0.75 17.05
N GLY A 237 9.35 0.87 15.72
CA GLY A 237 10.10 1.91 15.01
C GLY A 237 9.63 3.32 15.37
N ASP A 238 8.34 3.52 15.54
CA ASP A 238 7.73 4.82 15.81
C ASP A 238 7.86 5.23 17.29
N ILE A 239 7.75 4.29 18.22
CA ILE A 239 8.10 4.52 19.63
C ILE A 239 9.59 4.87 19.74
N TYR A 240 10.45 4.12 19.04
CA TYR A 240 11.89 4.36 19.01
C TYR A 240 12.21 5.76 18.47
N LYS A 241 11.62 6.17 17.34
CA LYS A 241 11.78 7.52 16.77
C LYS A 241 11.25 8.60 17.72
N THR A 242 10.11 8.36 18.36
CA THR A 242 9.55 9.29 19.35
C THR A 242 10.57 9.52 20.47
N GLY A 243 11.04 8.45 21.13
CA GLY A 243 12.07 8.56 22.17
C GLY A 243 13.31 9.32 21.70
N TYR A 244 13.79 9.01 20.50
CA TYR A 244 14.93 9.68 19.90
C TYR A 244 14.72 11.20 19.71
N PHE A 245 13.57 11.63 19.20
CA PHE A 245 13.25 13.06 19.00
C PHE A 245 13.12 13.84 20.30
N PHE A 246 12.61 13.21 21.35
CA PHE A 246 12.54 13.81 22.67
C PHE A 246 13.93 13.93 23.31
N LEU A 247 14.75 12.87 23.23
CA LEU A 247 16.11 12.86 23.76
C LEU A 247 17.06 13.82 23.02
N ARG A 248 16.89 13.98 21.71
CA ARG A 248 17.73 14.87 20.87
C ARG A 248 17.21 16.31 20.78
N HIS A 249 16.13 16.64 21.50
CA HIS A 249 15.47 17.95 21.40
C HIS A 249 15.17 18.36 19.95
N ALA A 250 14.72 17.41 19.14
CA ALA A 250 14.38 17.66 17.74
C ALA A 250 13.28 18.74 17.61
N PRO A 251 13.16 19.40 16.43
CA PRO A 251 12.13 20.38 16.17
C PRO A 251 10.72 19.86 16.46
N ILE A 252 9.82 20.75 16.87
CA ILE A 252 8.47 20.38 17.34
C ILE A 252 7.66 19.61 16.29
N GLN A 253 7.89 19.89 15.00
CA GLN A 253 7.25 19.21 13.88
C GLN A 253 7.49 17.68 13.94
N PHE A 254 8.71 17.25 14.27
CA PHE A 254 9.05 15.82 14.38
C PHE A 254 8.39 15.16 15.58
N LYS A 255 8.32 15.84 16.72
CA LYS A 255 7.71 15.30 17.95
C LYS A 255 6.20 15.11 17.78
N VAL A 256 5.51 16.12 17.25
CA VAL A 256 4.06 16.05 16.99
C VAL A 256 3.76 14.90 16.03
N THR A 257 4.54 14.78 14.96
CA THR A 257 4.35 13.72 13.96
C THR A 257 4.59 12.33 14.53
N ALA A 258 5.66 12.14 15.30
CA ALA A 258 5.96 10.85 15.89
C ALA A 258 4.90 10.40 16.91
N ILE A 259 4.34 11.33 17.69
CA ILE A 259 3.19 11.04 18.54
C ILE A 259 1.98 10.62 17.71
N MET A 260 1.68 11.36 16.62
CA MET A 260 0.56 11.02 15.75
C MET A 260 0.70 9.61 15.16
N THR A 261 1.90 9.21 14.70
CA THR A 261 2.09 7.88 14.11
C THR A 261 1.96 6.76 15.14
N VAL A 262 2.51 6.93 16.35
CA VAL A 262 2.28 5.99 17.45
C VAL A 262 0.79 5.88 17.79
N CYS A 263 0.04 7.00 17.75
CA CYS A 263 -1.41 6.95 17.93
C CYS A 263 -2.11 6.13 16.84
N TRP A 264 -1.71 6.27 15.58
CA TRP A 264 -2.28 5.49 14.48
C TRP A 264 -1.98 3.99 14.60
N ASP A 265 -0.81 3.62 15.11
CA ASP A 265 -0.43 2.21 15.27
C ASP A 265 -1.15 1.49 16.43
N ILE A 266 -1.66 2.23 17.41
CA ILE A 266 -2.36 1.68 18.59
C ILE A 266 -3.86 1.47 18.33
N VAL A 267 -4.46 2.19 17.38
CA VAL A 267 -5.91 2.22 17.09
C VAL A 267 -6.31 1.14 16.08
#